data_AF-Q5JE99-F1
#
_entry.id   AF-Q5JE99-F1
#
_cell.length_a   1.000
_cell.length_b   1.000
_cell.length_c   1.000
_cell.angle_alpha   90.00
_cell.angle_beta   90.00
_cell.angle_gamma   90.00
#
_symmetry.space_group_name_H-M   'P 1'
#
loop_
_entity.id
_entity.type
_entity.pdbx_description
1 polymer ?
#
loop_
_entity_poly.entity_id
_entity_poly.type
_entity_poly.pdbx_seq_one_letter_code
_entity_poly.pdbx_strand_id
1 'polypeptide(L)'
;MVGKAQTTLSDVMPVVVALGPKGFYVIRPKDGESEILASFPEDLNRVAFALFETYAEPLPFEWVRQKLKQLLHYLDLHEAYLIDGDLVAIIDGKPYGLKTYPEVIADTRRLFGNDMELFLNIVYDLMKDLKKHFASSR
;
A
#
# COMPACT_ATOMS: atom_id res chain seq x y z
N MET A 1 36.59 -23.88 -1.22
CA MET A 1 36.65 -22.41 -1.35
C MET A 1 35.28 -21.86 -1.06
N VAL A 2 35.19 -20.97 -0.06
CA VAL A 2 33.96 -20.39 0.46
C VAL A 2 33.57 -19.16 -0.36
N GLY A 3 32.28 -19.07 -0.74
CA GLY A 3 31.52 -17.83 -0.74
C GLY A 3 31.41 -17.03 -2.05
N LYS A 4 30.19 -16.90 -2.58
CA LYS A 4 29.32 -15.78 -2.18
C LYS A 4 27.87 -16.27 -2.15
N ALA A 5 27.25 -16.12 -0.97
CA ALA A 5 25.87 -16.50 -0.71
C ALA A 5 24.94 -15.73 -1.65
N GLN A 6 24.04 -16.47 -2.29
CA GLN A 6 22.94 -15.93 -3.06
C GLN A 6 21.95 -15.38 -2.04
N THR A 7 21.81 -14.06 -1.95
CA THR A 7 20.87 -13.41 -1.04
C THR A 7 19.45 -13.74 -1.48
N THR A 8 18.86 -14.76 -0.88
CA THR A 8 17.43 -15.09 -0.96
C THR A 8 16.66 -14.30 0.11
N LEU A 9 15.33 -14.26 0.02
CA LEU A 9 14.36 -13.53 0.87
C LEU A 9 14.54 -13.60 2.41
N SER A 10 15.54 -14.35 2.90
CA SER A 10 15.89 -14.62 4.29
C SER A 10 16.80 -13.58 4.98
N ASP A 11 17.30 -12.54 4.28
CA ASP A 11 18.09 -11.45 4.92
C ASP A 11 17.22 -10.28 5.47
N VAL A 12 15.98 -10.64 5.83
CA VAL A 12 15.14 -10.02 6.85
C VAL A 12 14.55 -8.66 6.48
N MET A 13 13.24 -8.65 6.19
CA MET A 13 12.38 -7.55 6.58
C MET A 13 10.88 -7.80 6.33
N PRO A 14 10.01 -7.61 7.33
CA PRO A 14 8.61 -7.32 7.09
C PRO A 14 8.52 -5.98 6.38
N VAL A 15 8.20 -5.99 5.09
CA VAL A 15 7.89 -4.76 4.36
C VAL A 15 6.45 -4.40 4.67
N VAL A 16 6.27 -3.57 5.69
CA VAL A 16 4.95 -3.13 6.13
C VAL A 16 4.49 -2.07 5.16
N VAL A 17 3.37 -2.31 4.48
CA VAL A 17 2.64 -1.29 3.74
C VAL A 17 1.65 -0.63 4.68
N ALA A 18 2.05 0.46 5.34
CA ALA A 18 1.15 1.23 6.19
C ALA A 18 0.41 2.27 5.36
N LEU A 19 -0.90 2.43 5.56
CA LEU A 19 -1.62 3.62 5.12
C LEU A 19 -1.38 4.72 6.17
N GLY A 20 -0.47 5.63 5.86
CA GLY A 20 -0.40 6.88 6.61
C GLY A 20 -1.31 7.92 5.97
N PRO A 21 -1.48 9.10 6.60
CA PRO A 21 -2.28 10.20 6.07
C PRO A 21 -1.82 10.75 4.70
N LYS A 22 -0.71 10.24 4.15
CA LYS A 22 -0.21 10.60 2.81
C LYS A 22 -0.07 9.43 1.84
N GLY A 23 -0.60 8.24 2.15
CA GLY A 23 -0.57 7.08 1.23
C GLY A 23 0.10 5.83 1.81
N PHE A 24 0.58 4.95 0.91
CA PHE A 24 1.26 3.70 1.26
C PHE A 24 2.72 3.95 1.62
N TYR A 25 3.20 3.42 2.74
CA TYR A 25 4.60 3.50 3.14
C TYR A 25 5.20 2.12 3.18
N VAL A 26 6.38 1.93 2.59
CA VAL A 26 7.22 0.73 2.71
C VAL A 26 8.12 0.93 3.92
N ILE A 27 7.91 0.16 4.99
CA ILE A 27 8.65 0.35 6.25
C ILE A 27 9.56 -0.84 6.56
N ARG A 28 10.76 -0.52 7.06
CA ARG A 28 11.75 -1.42 7.68
C ARG A 28 11.71 -1.34 9.19
N PRO A 29 11.26 -2.39 9.90
CA PRO A 29 11.53 -2.46 11.34
C PRO A 29 13.03 -2.74 11.55
N LYS A 30 13.67 -1.93 12.40
CA LYS A 30 15.07 -2.06 12.78
C LYS A 30 15.21 -1.75 14.28
N ASP A 31 15.57 -2.74 15.08
CA ASP A 31 16.00 -2.59 16.49
C ASP A 31 15.18 -1.57 17.33
N GLY A 32 13.84 -1.65 17.26
CA GLY A 32 12.94 -0.76 18.02
C GLY A 32 12.54 0.54 17.32
N GLU A 33 13.10 0.83 16.14
CA GLU A 33 12.72 1.94 15.26
C GLU A 33 12.12 1.44 13.93
N SER A 34 11.41 2.33 13.24
CA SER A 34 10.81 2.07 11.92
C SER A 34 11.37 3.06 10.91
N GLU A 35 12.07 2.56 9.89
CA GLU A 35 12.62 3.36 8.79
C GLU A 35 11.67 3.30 7.58
N ILE A 36 11.27 4.47 7.05
CA ILE A 36 10.50 4.55 5.81
C ILE A 36 11.47 4.41 4.64
N LEU A 37 11.31 3.36 3.83
CA LEU A 37 12.13 3.08 2.65
C LEU A 37 11.57 3.68 1.36
N ALA A 38 10.25 3.80 1.28
CA ALA A 38 9.53 4.39 0.15
C ALA A 38 8.12 4.81 0.60
N SER A 39 7.54 5.75 -0.13
CA SER A 39 6.15 6.13 0.01
C SER A 39 5.47 6.20 -1.34
N PHE A 40 4.17 5.98 -1.36
CA PHE A 40 3.31 6.22 -2.50
C PHE A 40 2.66 7.59 -2.31
N PRO A 41 2.66 8.46 -3.33
CA PRO A 41 3.02 8.16 -4.73
C PRO A 41 4.49 8.34 -5.12
N GLU A 42 5.36 8.80 -4.22
CA GLU A 42 6.72 9.28 -4.53
C GLU A 42 7.64 8.21 -5.16
N ASP A 43 7.53 6.95 -4.72
CA ASP A 43 8.31 5.81 -5.23
C ASP A 43 7.39 4.62 -5.55
N LEU A 44 6.56 4.82 -6.58
CA LEU A 44 5.58 3.83 -7.04
C LEU A 44 6.20 2.47 -7.35
N ASN A 45 7.39 2.43 -7.96
CA ASN A 45 8.00 1.16 -8.36
C ASN A 45 8.46 0.34 -7.15
N ARG A 46 9.06 1.00 -6.15
CA ARG A 46 9.49 0.30 -4.93
C ARG A 46 8.31 -0.14 -4.07
N VAL A 47 7.24 0.65 -4.04
CA VAL A 47 5.96 0.26 -3.41
C VAL A 47 5.33 -0.93 -4.16
N ALA A 48 5.30 -0.90 -5.49
CA ALA A 48 4.79 -2.01 -6.30
C ALA A 48 5.57 -3.31 -6.05
N PHE A 49 6.90 -3.19 -5.95
CA PHE A 49 7.79 -4.33 -5.71
C PHE A 49 7.58 -4.90 -4.31
N ALA A 50 7.49 -4.02 -3.30
CA ALA A 50 7.16 -4.40 -1.94
C ALA A 50 5.83 -5.16 -1.83
N LEU A 51 4.78 -4.65 -2.46
CA LEU A 51 3.48 -5.32 -2.52
C LEU A 51 3.62 -6.68 -3.23
N PHE A 52 4.23 -6.70 -4.42
CA PHE A 52 4.46 -7.94 -5.18
C PHE A 52 5.17 -9.03 -4.36
N GLU A 53 6.28 -8.70 -3.71
CA GLU A 53 7.04 -9.64 -2.87
C GLU A 53 6.25 -10.09 -1.64
N THR A 54 5.43 -9.22 -1.07
CA THR A 54 4.55 -9.55 0.08
C THR A 54 3.43 -10.51 -0.31
N TYR A 55 2.93 -10.40 -1.54
CA TYR A 55 1.84 -11.23 -2.07
C TYR A 55 2.30 -12.39 -2.94
N ALA A 56 3.54 -12.85 -2.81
CA ALA A 56 4.18 -13.86 -3.67
C ALA A 56 3.18 -14.97 -4.14
N GLU A 57 2.71 -14.77 -5.38
CA GLU A 57 1.63 -15.46 -6.12
C GLU A 57 0.18 -15.32 -5.60
N PRO A 58 -0.80 -14.96 -6.46
CA PRO A 58 -0.79 -15.10 -7.93
C PRO A 58 -0.62 -13.80 -8.75
N LEU A 59 -0.33 -12.64 -8.13
CA LEU A 59 -0.39 -11.36 -8.85
C LEU A 59 0.95 -10.99 -9.53
N PRO A 60 1.00 -10.75 -10.86
CA PRO A 60 2.20 -10.28 -11.53
C PRO A 60 2.60 -8.87 -11.07
N PHE A 61 3.91 -8.61 -10.93
CA PHE A 61 4.44 -7.28 -10.58
C PHE A 61 3.87 -6.15 -11.46
N GLU A 62 3.83 -6.34 -12.78
CA GLU A 62 3.32 -5.31 -13.70
C GLU A 62 1.82 -5.06 -13.51
N TRP A 63 1.06 -6.08 -13.10
CA TRP A 63 -0.35 -5.92 -12.74
C TRP A 63 -0.47 -5.03 -11.49
N VAL A 64 0.27 -5.31 -10.42
CA VAL A 64 0.29 -4.51 -9.18
C VAL A 64 0.67 -3.06 -9.47
N ARG A 65 1.74 -2.87 -10.25
CA ARG A 65 2.22 -1.56 -10.68
C ARG A 65 1.15 -0.79 -11.46
N GLN A 66 0.44 -1.46 -12.35
CA GLN A 66 -0.66 -0.85 -13.11
C GLN A 66 -1.83 -0.45 -12.20
N LYS A 67 -2.17 -1.25 -11.19
CA LYS A 67 -3.22 -0.90 -10.21
C LYS A 67 -2.86 0.29 -9.34
N LEU A 68 -1.61 0.41 -8.93
CA LEU A 68 -1.12 1.60 -8.23
C LEU A 68 -1.22 2.86 -9.09
N LYS A 69 -0.93 2.79 -10.40
CA LYS A 69 -1.12 3.92 -11.32
C LYS A 69 -2.59 4.31 -11.45
N GLN A 70 -3.49 3.33 -11.56
CA GLN A 70 -4.94 3.58 -11.63
C GLN A 70 -5.45 4.22 -10.33
N LEU A 71 -4.96 3.76 -9.19
CA LEU A 71 -5.27 4.36 -7.90
C LEU A 71 -4.75 5.80 -7.79
N LEU A 72 -3.52 6.06 -8.22
CA LEU A 72 -2.96 7.42 -8.23
C LEU A 72 -3.83 8.36 -9.07
N HIS A 73 -4.19 7.92 -10.28
CA HIS A 73 -5.08 8.69 -11.15
C HIS A 73 -6.43 8.98 -10.49
N TYR A 74 -7.03 8.01 -9.80
CA TYR A 74 -8.27 8.21 -9.05
C TYR A 74 -8.13 9.24 -7.93
N LEU A 75 -7.05 9.17 -7.16
CA LEU A 75 -6.78 10.11 -6.07
C LEU A 75 -6.55 11.54 -6.59
N ASP A 76 -5.82 11.67 -7.70
CA ASP A 76 -5.56 12.95 -8.37
C ASP A 76 -6.86 13.59 -8.90
N LEU A 77 -7.77 12.79 -9.48
CA LEU A 77 -9.08 13.27 -9.95
C LEU A 77 -9.94 13.85 -8.83
N HIS A 78 -9.71 13.44 -7.58
CA HIS A 78 -10.46 13.85 -6.41
C HIS A 78 -9.70 14.80 -5.48
N GLU A 79 -8.44 15.13 -5.80
CA GLU A 79 -7.54 15.91 -4.93
C GLU A 79 -7.53 15.37 -3.48
N ALA A 80 -7.49 14.04 -3.35
CA ALA A 80 -7.74 13.36 -2.08
C ALA A 80 -6.75 12.21 -1.81
N TYR A 81 -6.79 11.71 -0.58
CA TYR A 81 -5.96 10.62 -0.09
C TYR A 81 -6.82 9.43 0.32
N LEU A 82 -6.20 8.25 0.41
CA LEU A 82 -6.82 7.12 1.11
C LEU A 82 -6.38 7.12 2.57
N ILE A 83 -7.34 7.09 3.49
CA ILE A 83 -7.14 6.91 4.94
C ILE A 83 -8.07 5.78 5.41
N ASP A 84 -7.51 4.68 5.90
CA ASP A 84 -8.21 3.45 6.25
C ASP A 84 -9.19 2.95 5.17
N GLY A 85 -8.82 3.15 3.90
CA GLY A 85 -9.64 2.80 2.74
C GLY A 85 -10.65 3.88 2.33
N ASP A 86 -10.96 4.84 3.20
CA ASP A 86 -11.84 5.95 2.89
C ASP A 86 -11.10 7.02 2.08
N LEU A 87 -11.82 7.70 1.20
CA LEU A 87 -11.31 8.86 0.46
C LEU A 87 -11.45 10.11 1.33
N VAL A 88 -10.34 10.79 1.58
CA VAL A 88 -10.26 11.95 2.49
C VAL A 88 -9.54 13.10 1.81
N ALA A 89 -10.18 14.27 1.75
CA ALA A 89 -9.52 15.52 1.37
C ALA A 89 -8.86 16.18 2.58
N ILE A 90 -7.77 16.92 2.36
CA ILE A 90 -7.16 17.76 3.38
C ILE A 90 -7.45 19.22 3.04
N ILE A 91 -8.30 19.86 3.84
CA ILE A 91 -8.69 21.27 3.67
C ILE A 91 -8.23 22.01 4.92
N ASP A 92 -7.41 23.05 4.74
CA ASP A 92 -6.82 23.82 5.85
C ASP A 92 -6.13 22.94 6.92
N GLY A 93 -5.46 21.88 6.47
CA GLY A 93 -4.76 20.93 7.34
C GLY A 93 -5.66 19.97 8.12
N LYS A 94 -6.97 19.97 7.88
CA LYS A 94 -7.93 19.08 8.53
C LYS A 94 -8.45 18.01 7.55
N PRO A 95 -8.63 16.76 8.00
CA PRO A 95 -9.18 15.70 7.17
C PRO A 95 -10.70 15.83 7.03
N TYR A 96 -11.20 15.71 5.81
CA TYR A 96 -12.62 15.70 5.45
C TYR A 96 -12.94 14.44 4.64
N GLY A 97 -13.78 13.56 5.18
CA GLY A 97 -14.24 12.38 4.47
C GLY A 97 -15.07 12.76 3.25
N LEU A 98 -14.69 12.25 2.09
CA LEU A 98 -15.39 12.43 0.82
C LEU A 98 -16.23 11.20 0.45
N LYS A 99 -15.63 10.00 0.61
CA LYS A 99 -16.25 8.72 0.27
C LYS A 99 -15.76 7.65 1.24
N THR A 100 -16.67 6.76 1.61
CA THR A 100 -16.34 5.55 2.36
C THR A 100 -15.65 4.52 1.46
N TYR A 101 -14.94 3.57 2.05
CA TYR A 101 -14.26 2.49 1.32
C TYR A 101 -15.19 1.71 0.36
N PRO A 102 -16.44 1.35 0.72
CA PRO A 102 -17.38 0.74 -0.23
C PRO A 102 -17.70 1.63 -1.44
N GLU A 103 -17.80 2.95 -1.24
CA GLU A 103 -18.02 3.90 -2.34
C GLU A 103 -16.78 4.03 -3.24
N VAL A 104 -15.59 4.03 -2.64
CA VAL A 104 -14.31 3.99 -3.38
C VAL A 104 -14.21 2.72 -4.23
N ILE A 105 -14.55 1.56 -3.69
CA ILE A 105 -14.60 0.30 -4.47
C ILE A 105 -15.57 0.44 -5.63
N ALA A 106 -16.79 0.94 -5.38
CA ALA A 106 -17.80 1.06 -6.41
C ALA A 106 -17.36 1.98 -7.57
N ASP A 107 -16.76 3.14 -7.24
CA ASP A 107 -16.28 4.09 -8.24
C ASP A 107 -15.07 3.56 -9.02
N THR A 108 -14.07 3.03 -8.32
CA THR A 108 -12.86 2.52 -8.95
C THR A 108 -13.15 1.28 -9.80
N ARG A 109 -14.10 0.42 -9.41
CA ARG A 109 -14.60 -0.67 -10.25
C ARG A 109 -15.26 -0.16 -11.53
N ARG A 110 -16.08 0.89 -11.42
CA ARG A 110 -16.73 1.51 -12.60
C ARG A 110 -15.72 2.09 -13.57
N LEU A 111 -14.63 2.68 -13.07
CA LEU A 111 -13.60 3.32 -13.88
C LEU A 111 -12.58 2.35 -14.46
N PHE A 112 -12.16 1.34 -13.68
CA PHE A 112 -10.99 0.51 -14.00
C PHE A 112 -11.26 -1.00 -14.02
N GLY A 113 -12.52 -1.41 -13.79
CA GLY A 113 -12.97 -2.80 -13.81
C GLY A 113 -12.80 -3.55 -12.47
N ASN A 114 -13.30 -4.79 -12.45
CA ASN A 114 -13.35 -5.65 -11.25
C ASN A 114 -11.98 -5.93 -10.64
N ASP A 115 -10.93 -5.95 -11.46
CA ASP A 115 -9.56 -6.13 -11.00
C ASP A 115 -9.11 -5.07 -9.98
N MET A 116 -9.69 -3.87 -10.04
CA MET A 116 -9.36 -2.80 -9.09
C MET A 116 -9.99 -3.03 -7.72
N GLU A 117 -11.20 -3.59 -7.68
CA GLU A 117 -11.84 -4.02 -6.42
C GLU A 117 -11.00 -5.13 -5.76
N LEU A 118 -10.55 -6.12 -6.53
CA LEU A 118 -9.66 -7.17 -6.03
C LEU A 118 -8.38 -6.57 -5.42
N PHE A 119 -7.72 -5.66 -6.14
CA PHE A 119 -6.50 -5.00 -5.67
C PHE A 119 -6.73 -4.24 -4.36
N LEU A 120 -7.79 -3.43 -4.28
CA LEU A 120 -8.08 -2.62 -3.10
C LEU A 120 -8.40 -3.50 -1.89
N ASN A 121 -9.12 -4.61 -2.06
CA ASN A 121 -9.42 -5.54 -0.96
C ASN A 121 -8.14 -6.20 -0.43
N ILE A 122 -7.26 -6.66 -1.31
CA ILE A 122 -5.96 -7.25 -0.95
C ILE A 122 -5.13 -6.27 -0.13
N VAL A 123 -5.02 -5.03 -0.62
CA VAL A 123 -4.29 -3.97 0.08
C VAL A 123 -4.93 -3.65 1.43
N TYR A 124 -6.25 -3.60 1.52
CA TYR A 124 -6.96 -3.31 2.76
C TYR A 124 -6.78 -4.38 3.83
N ASP A 125 -6.84 -5.65 3.45
CA ASP A 125 -6.61 -6.76 4.37
C ASP A 125 -5.16 -6.79 4.86
N LEU A 126 -4.18 -6.53 4.00
CA LEU A 126 -2.78 -6.39 4.40
C LEU A 126 -2.62 -5.31 5.49
N MET A 127 -3.24 -4.15 5.29
CA MET A 127 -3.15 -3.05 6.26
C MET A 127 -3.76 -3.42 7.62
N LYS A 128 -4.88 -4.16 7.63
CA LYS A 128 -5.49 -4.64 8.87
C LYS A 128 -4.59 -5.61 9.63
N ASP A 129 -4.00 -6.56 8.93
CA ASP A 129 -3.14 -7.57 9.56
C ASP A 129 -1.85 -6.95 10.10
N LEU A 130 -1.28 -5.99 9.37
CA LEU A 130 -0.15 -5.19 9.85
C LEU A 130 -0.53 -4.39 11.10
N LYS A 131 -1.67 -3.69 11.12
CA LYS A 131 -2.15 -2.97 12.31
C LYS A 131 -2.29 -3.87 13.53
N LYS A 132 -2.83 -5.08 13.38
CA LYS A 132 -2.93 -6.07 14.47
C LYS A 132 -1.54 -6.46 14.98
N HIS A 133 -0.62 -6.76 14.07
CA HIS A 133 0.74 -7.18 14.42
C HIS A 133 1.46 -6.12 15.26
N PHE A 134 1.44 -4.85 14.83
CA PHE A 134 2.06 -3.75 15.56
C PHE A 134 1.32 -3.35 16.85
N ALA A 135 0.00 -3.52 16.91
CA ALA A 135 -0.76 -3.29 18.14
C ALA A 135 -0.45 -4.34 19.21
N SER A 136 -0.13 -5.58 18.82
CA SER A 136 0.19 -6.69 19.73
C SER A 136 1.66 -6.73 20.21
N SER A 137 2.54 -5.93 19.62
CA SER A 137 3.96 -5.80 20.03
C SER A 137 4.22 -4.70 21.06
N ARG A 138 3.16 -4.13 21.65
CA ARG A 138 3.21 -3.20 22.79
C ARG A 138 2.68 -3.88 24.04
#